data_AF-B4K9D5-F1
#
_entry.id   AF-B4K9D5-F1
#
_cell.length_a   1.000
_cell.length_b   1.000
_cell.length_c   1.000
_cell.angle_alpha   90.00
_cell.angle_beta   90.00
_cell.angle_gamma   90.00
#
_symmetry.space_group_name_H-M   'P 1'
#
loop_
_entity.id
_entity.type
_entity.pdbx_description
1 polymer ?
#
loop_
_entity_poly.entity_id
_entity_poly.type
_entity_poly.pdbx_seq_one_letter_code
_entity_poly.pdbx_strand_id
1 'polypeptide(L)'
;MRFALFTILALCLLAFVLASPAKDSKKVVNSCARACGDDYEPVCAKAKNGSKERLLTFGSSCVMANYNCQHADDPFEVKSKGECGGGVSVRLS
;
A
#
# COMPACT_ATOMS: atom_id res chain seq x y z
N MET A 1 -14.06 34.84 -45.46
CA MET A 1 -14.54 33.43 -45.37
C MET A 1 -13.41 32.41 -45.19
N ARG A 2 -12.29 32.49 -45.94
CA ARG A 2 -11.14 31.57 -45.75
C ARG A 2 -10.47 31.68 -44.37
N PHE A 3 -10.24 32.90 -43.87
CA PHE A 3 -9.59 33.12 -42.56
C PHE A 3 -10.39 32.56 -41.38
N ALA A 4 -11.72 32.67 -41.42
CA ALA A 4 -12.60 32.10 -40.40
C ALA A 4 -12.58 30.56 -40.38
N LEU A 5 -12.40 29.92 -41.55
CA LEU A 5 -12.25 28.46 -41.64
C LEU A 5 -10.93 28.00 -41.01
N PHE A 6 -9.84 28.74 -41.23
CA PHE A 6 -8.53 28.41 -40.65
C PHE A 6 -8.51 28.59 -39.13
N THR A 7 -9.17 29.62 -38.59
CA THR A 7 -9.26 29.83 -37.14
C THR A 7 -10.11 28.76 -36.45
N ILE A 8 -11.23 28.36 -37.07
CA ILE A 8 -12.07 27.27 -36.55
C ILE A 8 -11.31 25.94 -36.58
N LEU A 9 -10.59 25.64 -37.67
CA LEU A 9 -9.80 24.42 -37.79
C LEU A 9 -8.68 24.37 -36.73
N ALA A 10 -7.99 25.49 -36.50
CA ALA A 10 -6.95 25.58 -35.48
C ALA A 10 -7.51 25.39 -34.06
N LEU A 11 -8.69 25.95 -33.78
CA LEU A 11 -9.36 25.80 -32.49
C LEU A 11 -9.79 24.34 -32.23
N CYS A 12 -10.29 23.66 -33.26
CA CYS A 12 -10.64 22.24 -33.17
C CYS A 12 -9.42 21.37 -32.88
N LEU A 13 -8.30 21.61 -33.56
CA LEU A 13 -7.06 20.84 -33.32
C LEU A 13 -6.54 21.02 -31.90
N LEU A 14 -6.65 22.24 -31.34
CA LEU A 14 -6.26 22.51 -29.96
C LEU A 14 -7.14 21.76 -28.95
N ALA A 15 -8.45 21.65 -29.20
CA ALA A 15 -9.36 20.88 -28.36
C ALA A 15 -9.03 19.38 -28.35
N PHE A 16 -8.61 18.81 -29.49
CA PHE A 16 -8.19 17.40 -29.57
C PHE A 16 -6.90 17.10 -28.80
N VAL A 17 -5.95 18.05 -28.73
CA VAL A 17 -4.71 17.89 -27.94
C VAL A 17 -5.03 17.85 -26.43
N LEU A 18 -5.94 18.71 -25.97
CA LEU A 18 -6.35 18.77 -24.56
C LEU A 18 -7.26 17.60 -24.15
N ALA A 19 -7.96 16.98 -25.10
CA ALA A 19 -8.79 15.79 -24.89
C ALA A 19 -7.98 14.47 -24.87
N SER A 20 -6.67 14.54 -24.69
CA SER A 20 -5.87 13.34 -24.40
C SER A 20 -6.46 12.67 -23.15
N PRO A 21 -6.77 11.36 -23.18
CA PRO A 21 -7.23 10.68 -21.99
C PRO A 21 -6.15 10.85 -20.93
N ALA A 22 -6.50 11.52 -19.83
CA ALA A 22 -5.67 11.46 -18.63
C ALA A 22 -5.41 9.98 -18.39
N LYS A 23 -4.13 9.57 -18.39
CA LYS A 23 -3.78 8.21 -17.97
C LYS A 23 -4.50 8.02 -16.64
N ASP A 24 -5.52 7.18 -16.66
CA ASP A 24 -6.09 6.59 -15.47
C ASP A 24 -4.89 6.02 -14.75
N SER A 25 -4.39 6.80 -13.79
CA SER A 25 -3.43 6.34 -12.83
C SER A 25 -4.24 5.35 -12.05
N LYS A 26 -4.27 4.12 -12.57
CA LYS A 26 -4.89 2.95 -11.99
C LYS A 26 -4.49 3.05 -10.54
N LYS A 27 -5.41 3.54 -9.70
CA LYS A 27 -5.21 3.56 -8.26
C LYS A 27 -5.03 2.10 -7.99
N VAL A 28 -3.78 1.67 -7.83
CA VAL A 28 -3.45 0.31 -7.46
C VAL A 28 -4.14 0.21 -6.13
N VAL A 29 -5.34 -0.35 -6.14
CA VAL A 29 -6.09 -0.66 -4.95
C VAL A 29 -5.14 -1.61 -4.26
N ASN A 30 -4.44 -1.11 -3.25
CA ASN A 30 -3.37 -1.82 -2.58
C ASN A 30 -3.95 -3.18 -2.16
N SER A 31 -3.59 -4.22 -2.91
CA SER A 31 -4.25 -5.52 -2.86
C SER A 31 -3.66 -6.35 -1.73
N CYS A 32 -3.44 -5.71 -0.57
CA CYS A 32 -2.99 -6.40 0.62
C CYS A 32 -3.98 -7.52 0.96
N ALA A 33 -3.43 -8.66 1.35
CA ALA A 33 -4.21 -9.85 1.66
C ALA A 33 -5.24 -9.53 2.76
N ARG A 34 -6.52 -9.51 2.41
CA ARG A 34 -7.58 -9.13 3.37
C ARG A 34 -7.98 -10.23 4.35
N ALA A 35 -7.63 -11.47 4.04
CA ALA A 35 -7.96 -12.61 4.86
C ALA A 35 -6.68 -13.44 5.08
N CYS A 36 -6.27 -13.51 6.34
CA CYS A 36 -5.37 -14.55 6.82
C CYS A 36 -6.24 -15.65 7.45
N GLY A 37 -5.82 -16.91 7.33
CA GLY A 37 -6.53 -18.02 7.97
C GLY A 37 -6.49 -17.92 9.49
N ASP A 38 -7.26 -18.78 10.16
CA ASP A 38 -7.36 -18.82 11.62
C ASP A 38 -6.19 -19.57 12.30
N ASP A 39 -5.23 -20.05 11.50
CA ASP A 39 -4.04 -20.75 11.99
C ASP A 39 -3.15 -19.80 12.79
N TYR A 40 -3.07 -20.05 14.09
CA TYR A 40 -2.28 -19.27 15.02
C TYR A 40 -0.83 -19.77 15.07
N GLU A 41 0.01 -19.17 14.22
CA GLU A 41 1.46 -19.39 14.16
C GLU A 41 2.20 -18.09 14.51
N PRO A 42 2.27 -17.71 15.79
CA PRO A 42 2.70 -16.37 16.18
C PRO A 42 4.15 -16.10 15.79
N VAL A 43 4.41 -14.86 15.41
CA VAL A 43 5.76 -14.35 15.12
C VAL A 43 6.02 -13.07 15.90
N CYS A 44 7.17 -13.01 16.56
CA CYS A 44 7.63 -11.83 17.22
C CYS A 44 8.38 -10.99 16.20
N ALA A 45 7.89 -9.78 15.98
CA ALA A 45 8.47 -8.87 15.00
C ALA A 45 8.93 -7.58 15.68
N LYS A 46 9.95 -6.96 15.09
CA LYS A 46 10.49 -5.67 15.51
C LYS A 46 10.28 -4.65 14.41
N ALA A 47 9.99 -3.41 14.78
CA ALA A 47 9.91 -2.33 13.82
C ALA A 47 11.27 -2.16 13.13
N LYS A 48 11.25 -2.09 11.80
CA LYS A 48 12.45 -1.88 10.99
C LYS A 48 12.93 -0.44 11.08
N ASN A 49 11.98 0.48 11.24
CA ASN A 49 12.22 1.92 11.29
C ASN A 49 11.99 2.42 12.72
N GLY A 50 13.05 2.91 13.37
CA GLY A 50 12.94 3.57 14.67
C GLY A 50 14.18 3.37 15.55
N SER A 51 14.47 4.39 16.37
CA SER A 51 15.58 4.35 17.34
C SER A 51 15.25 3.53 18.60
N LYS A 52 13.97 3.23 18.84
CA LYS A 52 13.51 2.42 19.97
C LYS A 52 13.10 1.05 19.47
N GLU A 53 13.47 0.02 20.22
CA GLU A 53 13.07 -1.36 19.93
C GLU A 53 11.57 -1.54 20.19
N ARG A 54 10.77 -1.33 19.15
CA ARG A 54 9.32 -1.58 19.18
C ARG A 54 9.07 -3.02 18.75
N LEU A 55 8.62 -3.85 19.69
CA LEU A 55 8.23 -5.22 19.43
C LEU A 55 6.71 -5.31 19.25
N LEU A 56 6.27 -6.24 18.40
CA LEU A 56 4.87 -6.59 18.22
C LEU A 56 4.77 -8.07 17.90
N THR A 57 3.83 -8.77 18.53
CA THR A 57 3.50 -10.13 18.16
C THR A 57 2.45 -10.11 17.05
N PHE A 58 2.68 -10.81 15.95
CA PHE A 58 1.68 -11.07 14.93
C PHE A 58 1.18 -12.51 15.05
N GLY A 59 -0.12 -12.74 14.91
CA GLY A 59 -0.74 -14.07 15.03
C GLY A 59 -0.32 -15.04 13.93
N SER A 60 0.14 -14.52 12.79
CA SER A 60 0.82 -15.32 11.76
C SER A 60 1.71 -14.44 10.88
N SER A 61 2.55 -15.09 10.07
CA SER A 61 3.35 -14.43 9.04
C SER A 61 2.50 -13.71 8.00
N CYS A 62 1.31 -14.22 7.70
CA CYS A 62 0.33 -13.58 6.81
C CYS A 62 -0.12 -12.23 7.38
N VAL A 63 -0.46 -12.18 8.68
CA VAL A 63 -0.93 -10.94 9.32
C VAL A 63 0.18 -9.89 9.31
N MET A 64 1.42 -10.29 9.58
CA MET A 64 2.57 -9.37 9.50
C MET A 64 2.77 -8.85 8.06
N ALA A 65 2.68 -9.71 7.05
CA ALA A 65 2.80 -9.31 5.65
C ALA A 65 1.67 -8.35 5.23
N ASN A 66 0.44 -8.62 5.66
CA ASN A 66 -0.71 -7.75 5.42
C ASN A 66 -0.53 -6.39 6.10
N TYR A 67 -0.07 -6.36 7.35
CA TYR A 67 0.26 -5.13 8.06
C TYR A 67 1.33 -4.33 7.31
N ASN A 68 2.44 -4.95 6.95
CA ASN A 68 3.53 -4.29 6.22
C ASN A 68 3.09 -3.75 4.85
N CYS A 69 2.16 -4.45 4.19
CA CYS A 69 1.58 -4.00 2.94
C CYS A 69 0.71 -2.74 3.13
N GLN A 70 -0.03 -2.66 4.24
CA GLN A 70 -0.87 -1.50 4.59
C GLN A 70 -0.05 -0.32 5.15
N HIS A 71 1.06 -0.60 5.82
CA HIS A 71 1.91 0.34 6.54
C HIS A 71 3.35 0.29 6.01
N ALA A 72 3.53 0.65 4.73
CA ALA A 72 4.83 0.57 4.06
C ALA A 72 5.89 1.53 4.64
N ASP A 73 5.46 2.57 5.36
CA ASP A 73 6.29 3.56 6.03
C ASP A 73 6.85 3.09 7.39
N ASP A 74 6.18 2.15 8.06
CA ASP A 74 6.59 1.60 9.36
C ASP A 74 6.49 0.05 9.37
N PRO A 75 7.31 -0.64 8.55
CA PRO A 75 7.24 -2.09 8.43
C PRO A 75 7.90 -2.78 9.63
N PHE A 76 7.43 -3.99 9.91
CA PHE A 76 7.99 -4.91 10.89
C PHE A 76 8.78 -6.04 10.22
N GLU A 77 9.85 -6.49 10.86
CA GLU A 77 10.63 -7.65 10.46
C GLU A 77 10.62 -8.72 11.54
N VAL A 78 10.64 -9.99 11.15
CA VAL A 78 10.63 -11.10 12.11
C VAL A 78 11.92 -11.09 12.92
N LYS A 79 11.77 -11.09 14.25
CA LYS A 79 12.86 -11.23 15.21
C LYS A 79 13.00 -12.68 15.67
N SER A 80 11.88 -13.34 15.99
CA SER A 80 11.84 -14.75 16.39
C SER A 80 10.50 -15.39 16.08
N LYS A 81 10.49 -16.72 15.96
CA LYS A 81 9.23 -17.50 15.95
C LYS A 81 8.62 -17.51 17.36
N GLY A 82 7.30 -17.52 17.45
CA GLY A 82 6.57 -17.41 18.72
C GLY A 82 6.22 -15.98 19.09
N GLU A 83 5.49 -15.81 20.19
CA GLU A 83 5.12 -14.49 20.70
C GLU A 83 6.32 -13.73 21.27
N CYS A 84 6.27 -12.40 21.22
CA CYS A 84 7.23 -11.57 21.94
C CYS A 84 6.98 -11.68 23.46
N GLY A 85 8.02 -11.99 24.24
CA GLY A 85 7.94 -11.98 25.71
C GLY A 85 7.79 -10.57 26.30
N GLY A 86 7.29 -10.47 27.54
CA GLY A 86 7.22 -9.20 28.28
C GLY A 86 5.92 -8.40 28.14
N GLY A 87 4.80 -9.05 27.77
CA GLY A 87 3.49 -8.39 27.71
C GLY A 87 3.29 -7.48 26.49
N VAL A 88 3.98 -7.81 25.39
CA VAL A 88 3.86 -7.07 24.12
C VAL A 88 2.49 -7.33 23.50
N SER A 89 1.94 -6.33 22.82
CA SER A 89 0.65 -6.46 22.14
C SER A 89 0.68 -7.53 21.04
N VAL A 90 -0.46 -8.18 20.84
CA VAL A 90 -0.67 -9.22 19.84
C VAL A 90 -1.65 -8.72 18.79
N ARG A 91 -1.32 -8.91 17.51
CA ARG A 91 -2.17 -8.56 16.38
C ARG A 91 -2.55 -9.80 15.58
N LEU A 92 -3.84 -10.09 15.53
CA LEU A 92 -4.39 -11.30 14.90
C LEU A 92 -4.91 -11.08 13.46
N SER A 93 -5.06 -9.82 13.01
CA SER A 93 -5.60 -9.44 11.70
C SER A 93 -5.04 -8.12 11.16
#